data_AF-A0A1C5ZDI8-F1
#
_entry.id   AF-A0A1C5ZDI8-F1
#
_cell.length_a   1.000
_cell.length_b   1.000
_cell.length_c   1.000
_cell.angle_alpha   90.00
_cell.angle_beta   90.00
_cell.angle_gamma   90.00
#
_symmetry.space_group_name_H-M   'P 1'
#
loop_
_entity.id
_entity.type
_entity.pdbx_description
1 polymer ?
#
loop_
_entity_poly.entity_id
_entity_poly.type
_entity_poly.pdbx_seq_one_letter_code
_entity_poly.pdbx_strand_id
1 'polypeptide(L)'
;MFKKFTKTVAILGAIMITLGVTTPAQAASCGTGKTTATVNVRTGASTKYRKIGKLSKGKKVNLYTTKNGWYKIKFNGKYGWVSKKYVSKSSYSSGEESSNSIKGYKVKKSLKVRAVAYSSGTHTALGTKLRYGVIAVDPKVIPYRTKVYIKELDRVFVAEDCGGGIKGNIIDIYMPSEAQCNRWGSRNITIQILK
;
A
#
# COMPACT_ATOMS: atom_id res chain seq x y z
N MET A 1 46.77 -16.19 -61.06
CA MET A 1 46.60 -17.37 -60.19
C MET A 1 47.20 -17.06 -58.82
N PHE A 2 46.42 -16.49 -57.89
CA PHE A 2 46.94 -15.92 -56.64
C PHE A 2 46.93 -16.93 -55.49
N LYS A 3 48.03 -16.97 -54.72
CA LYS A 3 48.22 -17.91 -53.59
C LYS A 3 47.49 -17.40 -52.34
N LYS A 4 46.85 -18.32 -51.61
CA LYS A 4 46.11 -18.00 -50.37
C LYS A 4 47.06 -17.61 -49.24
N PHE A 5 46.76 -16.53 -48.53
CA PHE A 5 47.40 -16.16 -47.26
C PHE A 5 46.36 -16.19 -46.14
N THR A 6 46.46 -17.18 -45.26
CA THR A 6 45.71 -17.26 -44.00
C THR A 6 46.69 -17.12 -42.84
N LYS A 7 46.59 -16.05 -42.06
CA LYS A 7 47.33 -15.87 -40.79
C LYS A 7 46.34 -15.65 -39.65
N THR A 8 46.49 -16.40 -38.58
CA THR A 8 45.60 -16.41 -37.42
C THR A 8 46.21 -15.62 -36.26
N VAL A 9 45.61 -14.48 -35.90
CA VAL A 9 45.85 -13.70 -34.68
C VAL A 9 44.49 -13.10 -34.30
N ALA A 10 43.71 -13.69 -33.39
CA ALA A 10 43.80 -13.66 -31.92
C ALA A 10 43.04 -12.46 -31.28
N ILE A 11 41.88 -12.80 -30.72
CA ILE A 11 41.22 -12.27 -29.50
C ILE A 11 41.36 -10.76 -29.21
N LEU A 12 40.24 -10.05 -29.27
CA LEU A 12 39.93 -8.94 -28.36
C LEU A 12 38.59 -9.22 -27.67
N GLY A 13 38.57 -9.11 -26.34
CA GLY A 13 37.49 -9.64 -25.51
C GLY A 13 36.22 -8.79 -25.52
N ALA A 14 35.09 -9.38 -25.90
CA ALA A 14 33.77 -8.79 -25.68
C ALA A 14 33.40 -8.88 -24.19
N ILE A 15 33.87 -7.91 -23.40
CA ILE A 15 33.43 -7.71 -22.01
C ILE A 15 31.94 -7.35 -22.06
N MET A 16 31.08 -8.33 -21.80
CA MET A 16 29.64 -8.13 -21.64
C MET A 16 29.37 -7.38 -20.34
N ILE A 17 29.51 -6.05 -20.39
CA ILE A 17 29.19 -5.14 -19.29
C ILE A 17 27.75 -5.44 -18.84
N THR A 18 27.62 -5.92 -17.61
CA THR A 18 26.33 -6.22 -16.99
C THR A 18 25.61 -4.92 -16.67
N LEU A 19 24.90 -4.39 -17.68
CA LEU A 19 24.03 -3.23 -17.56
C LEU A 19 23.04 -3.47 -16.40
N GLY A 20 23.31 -2.81 -15.28
CA GLY A 20 22.53 -2.96 -14.06
C GLY A 20 21.08 -2.58 -14.31
N VAL A 21 20.22 -3.58 -14.46
CA VAL A 21 18.76 -3.42 -14.58
C VAL A 21 18.18 -2.94 -13.26
N THR A 22 18.40 -1.66 -12.99
CA THR A 22 17.84 -0.91 -11.87
C THR A 22 16.33 -0.92 -12.00
N THR A 23 15.70 -1.89 -11.34
CA THR A 23 14.24 -2.01 -11.34
C THR A 23 13.65 -0.73 -10.72
N PRO A 24 12.87 0.07 -11.48
CA PRO A 24 12.50 1.39 -11.02
C PRO A 24 11.57 1.26 -9.82
N ALA A 25 12.02 1.76 -8.66
CA ALA A 25 11.33 1.64 -7.37
C ALA A 25 9.83 1.91 -7.53
N GLN A 26 9.03 0.84 -7.46
CA GLN A 26 7.63 0.88 -7.86
C GLN A 26 6.85 1.65 -6.80
N ALA A 27 6.65 2.95 -7.05
CA ALA A 27 6.03 3.90 -6.13
C ALA A 27 4.83 3.28 -5.40
N ALA A 28 4.80 3.38 -4.07
CA ALA A 28 3.75 2.78 -3.26
C ALA A 28 2.37 3.37 -3.60
N SER A 29 1.33 2.53 -3.62
CA SER A 29 -0.04 2.99 -3.81
C SER A 29 -0.65 3.54 -2.51
N CYS A 30 -1.30 4.69 -2.57
CA CYS A 30 -2.05 5.32 -1.48
C CYS A 30 -3.51 4.81 -1.38
N GLY A 31 -3.74 3.58 -1.82
CA GLY A 31 -5.03 2.87 -1.80
C GLY A 31 -5.50 2.42 -3.19
N THR A 32 -6.71 1.89 -3.24
CA THR A 32 -7.40 1.43 -4.45
C THR A 32 -8.69 2.22 -4.69
N GLY A 33 -9.14 2.23 -5.94
CA GLY A 33 -10.44 2.79 -6.33
C GLY A 33 -11.11 2.00 -7.43
N LYS A 34 -12.41 2.22 -7.61
CA LYS A 34 -13.26 1.68 -8.67
C LYS A 34 -13.84 2.84 -9.47
N THR A 35 -13.76 2.77 -10.80
CA THR A 35 -14.34 3.81 -11.67
C THR A 35 -15.87 3.79 -11.59
N THR A 36 -16.51 4.94 -11.37
CA THR A 36 -17.98 5.06 -11.29
C THR A 36 -18.63 5.25 -12.66
N ALA A 37 -17.87 5.78 -13.62
CA ALA A 37 -18.23 5.93 -15.03
C ALA A 37 -17.00 5.68 -15.92
N THR A 38 -17.17 5.68 -17.23
CA THR A 38 -16.05 5.63 -18.18
C THR A 38 -15.26 6.95 -18.11
N VAL A 39 -14.00 6.89 -17.67
CA VAL A 39 -13.18 8.08 -17.36
C VAL A 39 -11.94 8.16 -18.26
N ASN A 40 -11.62 9.36 -18.73
CA ASN A 40 -10.40 9.62 -19.51
C ASN A 40 -9.16 9.66 -18.61
N VAL A 41 -8.10 8.95 -19.01
CA VAL A 41 -6.77 9.05 -18.41
C VAL A 41 -5.99 10.15 -19.13
N ARG A 42 -5.29 11.02 -18.41
CA ARG A 42 -4.55 12.18 -18.96
C ARG A 42 -3.09 12.24 -18.50
N THR A 43 -2.25 13.01 -19.19
CA THR A 43 -0.83 13.22 -18.80
C THR A 43 -0.64 14.03 -17.52
N GLY A 44 -1.63 14.84 -17.11
CA GLY A 44 -1.53 15.71 -15.93
C GLY A 44 -2.87 15.93 -15.22
N ALA A 45 -2.81 16.54 -14.03
CA ALA A 45 -3.92 16.73 -13.09
C ALA A 45 -4.88 17.89 -13.47
N SER A 46 -5.38 17.91 -14.71
CA SER A 46 -6.36 18.89 -15.20
C SER A 46 -7.01 18.41 -16.52
N THR A 47 -8.19 18.96 -16.83
CA THR A 47 -8.89 18.76 -18.11
C THR A 47 -8.12 19.33 -19.31
N LYS A 48 -7.18 20.25 -19.10
CA LYS A 48 -6.32 20.82 -20.16
C LYS A 48 -5.26 19.83 -20.69
N TYR A 49 -4.88 18.79 -19.94
CA TYR A 49 -3.82 17.85 -20.35
C TYR A 49 -4.27 16.81 -21.37
N ARG A 50 -3.35 16.42 -22.28
CA ARG A 50 -3.55 15.39 -23.32
C ARG A 50 -4.11 14.09 -22.74
N LYS A 51 -5.15 13.55 -23.39
CA LYS A 51 -5.74 12.23 -23.11
C LYS A 51 -4.75 11.14 -23.55
N ILE A 52 -4.57 10.08 -22.76
CA ILE A 52 -3.69 8.93 -23.08
C ILE A 52 -4.44 7.59 -23.08
N GLY A 53 -5.75 7.60 -22.82
CA GLY A 53 -6.60 6.41 -22.81
C GLY A 53 -7.91 6.65 -22.07
N LYS A 54 -8.69 5.58 -21.91
CA LYS A 54 -9.93 5.54 -21.12
C LYS A 54 -9.90 4.33 -20.20
N LEU A 55 -10.57 4.44 -19.05
CA LEU A 55 -10.97 3.31 -18.21
C LEU A 55 -12.48 3.15 -18.33
N SER A 56 -12.98 1.92 -18.52
CA SER A 56 -14.39 1.60 -18.45
C SER A 56 -14.94 1.77 -17.02
N LYS A 57 -16.27 1.92 -16.88
CA LYS A 57 -16.98 1.84 -15.59
C LYS A 57 -16.66 0.53 -14.87
N GLY A 58 -16.51 0.56 -13.55
CA GLY A 58 -16.31 -0.61 -12.70
C GLY A 58 -14.88 -1.15 -12.62
N LYS A 59 -13.93 -0.64 -13.41
CA LYS A 59 -12.52 -1.05 -13.40
C LYS A 59 -11.86 -0.65 -12.07
N LYS A 60 -11.21 -1.62 -11.41
CA LYS A 60 -10.37 -1.39 -10.23
C LYS A 60 -9.02 -0.80 -10.66
N VAL A 61 -8.51 0.18 -9.91
CA VAL A 61 -7.22 0.85 -10.14
C VAL A 61 -6.46 1.10 -8.84
N ASN A 62 -5.14 1.01 -8.91
CA ASN A 62 -4.23 1.44 -7.84
C ASN A 62 -4.01 2.95 -7.95
N LEU A 63 -4.19 3.67 -6.84
CA LEU A 63 -3.99 5.11 -6.74
C LEU A 63 -2.63 5.36 -6.09
N TYR A 64 -1.84 6.32 -6.57
CA TYR A 64 -0.46 6.54 -6.10
C TYR A 64 -0.30 7.87 -5.37
N THR A 65 -0.89 8.95 -5.89
CA THR A 65 -0.95 10.26 -5.21
C THR A 65 -2.17 11.04 -5.69
N THR A 66 -2.49 12.15 -5.01
CA THR A 66 -3.62 13.04 -5.33
C THR A 66 -3.11 14.46 -5.56
N LYS A 67 -3.53 15.13 -6.63
CA LYS A 67 -3.24 16.56 -6.89
C LYS A 67 -4.45 17.22 -7.54
N ASN A 68 -4.86 18.39 -7.06
CA ASN A 68 -5.89 19.26 -7.66
C ASN A 68 -7.22 18.54 -8.03
N GLY A 69 -7.65 17.55 -7.24
CA GLY A 69 -8.85 16.75 -7.56
C GLY A 69 -8.65 15.60 -8.55
N TRP A 70 -7.41 15.18 -8.81
CA TRP A 70 -7.05 14.04 -9.66
C TRP A 70 -6.20 13.02 -8.90
N TYR A 71 -6.41 11.73 -9.17
CA TYR A 71 -5.55 10.65 -8.71
C TYR A 71 -4.53 10.28 -9.80
N LYS A 72 -3.27 10.10 -9.42
CA LYS A 72 -2.24 9.47 -10.25
C LYS A 72 -2.42 7.96 -10.22
N ILE A 73 -2.43 7.32 -11.38
CA ILE A 73 -2.58 5.87 -11.60
C ILE A 73 -1.49 5.35 -12.55
N LYS A 74 -1.29 4.03 -12.59
CA LYS A 74 -0.50 3.35 -13.63
C LYS A 74 -1.46 2.82 -14.71
N PHE A 75 -1.19 3.12 -15.98
CA PHE A 75 -2.03 2.76 -17.13
C PHE A 75 -1.11 2.46 -18.33
N ASN A 76 -1.25 1.26 -18.90
CA ASN A 76 -0.43 0.76 -20.03
C ASN A 76 1.08 1.02 -19.81
N GLY A 77 1.60 0.54 -18.68
CA GLY A 77 2.99 0.73 -18.23
C GLY A 77 3.33 2.12 -17.68
N LYS A 78 2.73 3.18 -18.25
CA LYS A 78 3.03 4.59 -17.97
C LYS A 78 2.20 5.12 -16.79
N TYR A 79 2.58 6.28 -16.23
CA TYR A 79 1.74 6.99 -15.25
C TYR A 79 0.78 7.95 -15.94
N GLY A 80 -0.44 8.04 -15.43
CA GLY A 80 -1.47 8.98 -15.88
C GLY A 80 -2.34 9.48 -14.74
N TRP A 81 -3.25 10.39 -15.04
CA TRP A 81 -4.15 11.03 -14.08
C TRP A 81 -5.61 10.82 -14.45
N VAL A 82 -6.44 10.55 -13.45
CA VAL A 82 -7.90 10.42 -13.57
C VAL A 82 -8.60 11.29 -12.51
N SER A 83 -9.72 11.92 -12.87
CA SER A 83 -10.40 12.84 -11.96
C SER A 83 -11.06 12.09 -10.80
N LYS A 84 -10.89 12.61 -9.58
CA LYS A 84 -11.47 12.08 -8.32
C LYS A 84 -12.99 11.92 -8.41
N LYS A 85 -13.69 12.78 -9.17
CA LYS A 85 -15.15 12.73 -9.38
C LYS A 85 -15.63 11.39 -9.97
N TYR A 86 -14.79 10.71 -10.75
CA TYR A 86 -15.16 9.46 -11.45
C TYR A 86 -14.46 8.22 -10.89
N VAL A 87 -13.78 8.34 -9.74
CA VAL A 87 -13.12 7.24 -9.04
C VAL A 87 -13.63 7.22 -7.60
N SER A 88 -14.59 6.33 -7.35
CA SER A 88 -14.91 5.91 -5.99
C SER A 88 -13.64 5.30 -5.41
N LYS A 89 -13.06 5.93 -4.38
CA LYS A 89 -12.05 5.26 -3.56
C LYS A 89 -12.70 4.06 -2.87
N SER A 90 -11.93 3.02 -2.58
CA SER A 90 -12.38 1.95 -1.69
C SER A 90 -12.41 2.35 -0.19
N SER A 91 -12.46 3.67 0.09
CA SER A 91 -13.08 4.18 1.31
C SER A 91 -14.43 3.50 1.47
N TYR A 92 -14.72 2.99 2.66
CA TYR A 92 -16.02 2.39 2.90
C TYR A 92 -17.11 3.45 2.74
N SER A 93 -18.26 3.03 2.22
CA SER A 93 -19.39 3.94 2.09
C SER A 93 -19.81 4.34 3.49
N SER A 94 -19.54 5.58 3.87
CA SER A 94 -20.30 6.26 4.92
C SER A 94 -21.70 6.53 4.38
N GLY A 95 -22.50 5.48 4.28
CA GLY A 95 -23.93 5.63 4.48
C GLY A 95 -24.14 6.01 5.94
N GLU A 96 -25.05 6.93 6.19
CA GLU A 96 -25.40 7.35 7.55
C GLU A 96 -26.32 6.30 8.17
N GLU A 97 -25.73 5.27 8.76
CA GLU A 97 -26.44 4.35 9.66
C GLU A 97 -25.85 4.41 11.07
N SER A 98 -26.55 5.15 11.93
CA SER A 98 -26.56 4.86 13.36
C SER A 98 -27.11 3.43 13.56
N SER A 99 -26.41 2.49 14.20
CA SER A 99 -25.18 2.66 14.98
C SER A 99 -24.29 1.41 15.05
N ASN A 100 -23.03 1.65 15.40
CA ASN A 100 -22.13 0.68 16.03
C ASN A 100 -21.68 -0.55 15.18
N SER A 101 -21.70 -0.47 13.84
CA SER A 101 -21.05 -1.46 12.97
C SER A 101 -19.99 -0.85 12.04
N ILE A 102 -18.85 -1.54 11.86
CA ILE A 102 -17.72 -1.12 11.03
C ILE A 102 -17.16 -2.35 10.29
N LYS A 103 -17.10 -2.28 8.96
CA LYS A 103 -16.60 -3.36 8.08
C LYS A 103 -17.25 -4.73 8.30
N GLY A 104 -18.53 -4.76 8.68
CA GLY A 104 -19.29 -5.99 8.94
C GLY A 104 -19.09 -6.57 10.34
N TYR A 105 -18.33 -5.88 11.20
CA TYR A 105 -18.15 -6.22 12.62
C TYR A 105 -18.92 -5.24 13.50
N LYS A 106 -19.30 -5.67 14.71
CA LYS A 106 -19.86 -4.75 15.72
C LYS A 106 -18.72 -4.11 16.50
N VAL A 107 -18.81 -2.82 16.82
CA VAL A 107 -17.77 -2.16 17.63
C VAL A 107 -18.02 -2.46 19.11
N LYS A 108 -17.00 -3.00 19.80
CA LYS A 108 -17.05 -3.36 21.23
C LYS A 108 -16.64 -2.19 22.13
N LYS A 109 -15.56 -1.48 21.78
CA LYS A 109 -15.10 -0.25 22.45
C LYS A 109 -14.14 0.54 21.56
N SER A 110 -14.02 1.83 21.79
CA SER A 110 -12.89 2.63 21.30
C SER A 110 -11.75 2.62 22.32
N LEU A 111 -10.50 2.76 21.87
CA LEU A 111 -9.32 2.88 22.74
C LEU A 111 -8.33 3.88 22.14
N LYS A 112 -7.84 4.83 22.95
CA LYS A 112 -6.77 5.75 22.55
C LYS A 112 -5.42 5.09 22.82
N VAL A 113 -4.59 4.96 21.80
CA VAL A 113 -3.29 4.27 21.86
C VAL A 113 -2.17 5.08 21.20
N ARG A 114 -0.94 4.87 21.67
CA ARG A 114 0.27 5.27 20.93
C ARG A 114 0.59 4.19 19.92
N ALA A 115 0.51 4.51 18.64
CA ALA A 115 0.84 3.62 17.55
C ALA A 115 2.23 3.91 16.99
N VAL A 116 3.05 2.88 16.89
CA VAL A 116 4.32 2.83 16.13
C VAL A 116 4.15 1.91 14.90
N ALA A 117 5.19 1.73 14.08
CA ALA A 117 5.18 0.80 12.97
C ALA A 117 6.56 0.15 12.74
N TYR A 118 6.54 -1.12 12.34
CA TYR A 118 7.72 -1.97 12.07
C TYR A 118 7.58 -2.69 10.72
N SER A 119 8.70 -3.07 10.10
CA SER A 119 8.71 -3.73 8.79
C SER A 119 9.62 -4.96 8.67
N SER A 120 10.33 -5.31 9.73
CA SER A 120 11.19 -6.50 9.83
C SER A 120 10.48 -7.65 10.57
N GLY A 121 11.03 -8.86 10.47
CA GLY A 121 10.48 -10.09 11.06
C GLY A 121 9.92 -11.07 10.03
N THR A 122 9.60 -12.29 10.49
CA THR A 122 9.11 -13.39 9.63
C THR A 122 7.84 -14.04 10.17
N HIS A 123 7.77 -14.24 11.48
CA HIS A 123 6.65 -14.83 12.21
C HIS A 123 6.21 -13.92 13.36
N THR A 124 4.97 -14.11 13.79
CA THR A 124 4.36 -13.40 14.94
C THR A 124 4.50 -14.23 16.23
N ALA A 125 4.19 -13.64 17.39
CA ALA A 125 4.05 -14.37 18.65
C ALA A 125 3.02 -15.53 18.63
N LEU A 126 2.05 -15.53 17.70
CA LEU A 126 1.15 -16.67 17.44
C LEU A 126 1.68 -17.68 16.41
N GLY A 127 2.95 -17.56 15.97
CA GLY A 127 3.57 -18.42 14.95
C GLY A 127 3.04 -18.19 13.53
N THR A 128 2.14 -17.23 13.31
CA THR A 128 1.60 -16.93 11.98
C THR A 128 2.62 -16.18 11.13
N LYS A 129 2.56 -16.36 9.80
CA LYS A 129 3.41 -15.59 8.88
C LYS A 129 3.03 -14.10 8.92
N LEU A 130 4.04 -13.26 9.11
CA LEU A 130 3.93 -11.81 9.22
C LEU A 130 3.41 -11.20 7.91
N ARG A 131 2.41 -10.30 7.99
CA ARG A 131 1.67 -9.78 6.82
C ARG A 131 0.90 -8.49 7.14
N TYR A 132 0.64 -7.66 6.13
CA TYR A 132 -0.07 -6.38 6.31
C TYR A 132 -1.52 -6.58 6.76
N GLY A 133 -1.79 -6.30 8.03
CA GLY A 133 -3.00 -6.73 8.73
C GLY A 133 -2.72 -7.36 10.11
N VAL A 134 -1.45 -7.57 10.48
CA VAL A 134 -1.03 -7.88 11.85
C VAL A 134 -0.69 -6.60 12.62
N ILE A 135 -1.01 -6.58 13.92
CA ILE A 135 -0.44 -5.66 14.91
C ILE A 135 0.19 -6.43 16.07
N ALA A 136 1.25 -5.86 16.65
CA ALA A 136 1.75 -6.23 17.96
C ALA A 136 1.07 -5.39 19.05
N VAL A 137 0.75 -6.01 20.18
CA VAL A 137 -0.03 -5.40 21.27
C VAL A 137 0.46 -5.85 22.65
N ASP A 138 -0.09 -5.24 23.72
CA ASP A 138 -0.10 -5.85 25.05
C ASP A 138 -1.34 -6.78 25.19
N PRO A 139 -1.16 -8.11 25.33
CA PRO A 139 -2.28 -9.04 25.46
C PRO A 139 -3.18 -8.79 26.67
N LYS A 140 -2.71 -8.09 27.72
CA LYS A 140 -3.51 -7.72 28.89
C LYS A 140 -4.52 -6.60 28.58
N VAL A 141 -4.27 -5.79 27.55
CA VAL A 141 -5.11 -4.64 27.16
C VAL A 141 -5.93 -4.94 25.89
N ILE A 142 -5.30 -5.62 24.93
CA ILE A 142 -5.88 -6.08 23.67
C ILE A 142 -5.52 -7.57 23.52
N PRO A 143 -6.38 -8.51 23.94
CA PRO A 143 -6.09 -9.94 23.83
C PRO A 143 -5.78 -10.39 22.41
N TYR A 144 -4.97 -11.45 22.27
CA TYR A 144 -4.69 -12.05 20.96
C TYR A 144 -5.97 -12.43 20.19
N ARG A 145 -5.86 -12.44 18.86
CA ARG A 145 -6.94 -12.64 17.88
C ARG A 145 -8.01 -11.54 17.87
N THR A 146 -7.93 -10.53 18.74
CA THR A 146 -8.79 -9.34 18.70
C THR A 146 -8.63 -8.62 17.35
N LYS A 147 -9.77 -8.30 16.74
CA LYS A 147 -9.83 -7.48 15.52
C LYS A 147 -9.90 -6.00 15.90
N VAL A 148 -9.09 -5.18 15.23
CA VAL A 148 -8.91 -3.76 15.53
C VAL A 148 -9.02 -2.95 14.25
N TYR A 149 -9.96 -2.01 14.16
CA TYR A 149 -10.01 -1.06 13.06
C TYR A 149 -9.14 0.18 13.34
N ILE A 150 -8.32 0.56 12.36
CA ILE A 150 -7.45 1.73 12.39
C ILE A 150 -7.91 2.68 11.28
N LYS A 151 -8.51 3.81 11.67
CA LYS A 151 -9.18 4.76 10.76
C LYS A 151 -8.21 5.43 9.79
N GLU A 152 -6.98 5.65 10.23
CA GLU A 152 -5.90 6.30 9.48
C GLU A 152 -5.35 5.39 8.35
N LEU A 153 -5.56 4.07 8.47
CA LEU A 153 -5.14 3.05 7.50
C LEU A 153 -6.32 2.40 6.77
N ASP A 154 -7.55 2.83 7.07
CA ASP A 154 -8.82 2.34 6.50
C ASP A 154 -8.91 0.79 6.53
N ARG A 155 -8.47 0.17 7.64
CA ARG A 155 -8.19 -1.27 7.68
C ARG A 155 -8.47 -1.90 9.05
N VAL A 156 -8.98 -3.14 9.01
CA VAL A 156 -9.01 -4.05 10.16
C VAL A 156 -7.69 -4.82 10.22
N PHE A 157 -7.07 -4.80 11.40
CA PHE A 157 -5.90 -5.57 11.78
C PHE A 157 -6.28 -6.63 12.83
N VAL A 158 -5.41 -7.61 13.04
CA VAL A 158 -5.54 -8.66 14.05
C VAL A 158 -4.35 -8.59 15.02
N ALA A 159 -4.63 -8.65 16.31
CA ALA A 159 -3.62 -8.83 17.35
C ALA A 159 -3.04 -10.26 17.29
N GLU A 160 -1.90 -10.43 16.62
CA GLU A 160 -1.23 -11.75 16.49
C GLU A 160 0.18 -11.75 17.08
N ASP A 161 0.68 -10.60 17.52
CA ASP A 161 2.08 -10.40 17.87
C ASP A 161 2.26 -9.62 19.17
N CYS A 162 3.45 -9.65 19.77
CA CYS A 162 3.78 -8.85 20.96
C CYS A 162 5.28 -8.51 20.99
N GLY A 163 5.64 -7.43 21.69
CA GLY A 163 7.04 -7.02 21.85
C GLY A 163 7.36 -6.63 23.29
N GLY A 164 8.64 -6.68 23.67
CA GLY A 164 9.12 -6.27 25.00
C GLY A 164 8.68 -4.85 25.37
N GLY A 165 8.89 -3.89 24.45
CA GLY A 165 8.50 -2.49 24.62
C GLY A 165 7.02 -2.17 24.28
N ILE A 166 6.21 -3.16 23.88
CA ILE A 166 4.78 -2.96 23.57
C ILE A 166 3.97 -3.37 24.80
N LYS A 167 3.60 -2.36 25.60
CA LYS A 167 2.95 -2.51 26.91
C LYS A 167 1.86 -1.46 27.11
N GLY A 168 0.80 -1.79 27.83
CA GLY A 168 -0.32 -0.88 28.06
C GLY A 168 -1.03 -0.45 26.77
N ASN A 169 -1.38 0.83 26.66
CA ASN A 169 -2.03 1.43 25.48
C ASN A 169 -1.05 1.75 24.34
N ILE A 170 -0.15 0.81 24.00
CA ILE A 170 0.79 0.90 22.88
C ILE A 170 0.47 -0.21 21.88
N ILE A 171 0.51 0.09 20.58
CA ILE A 171 0.47 -0.90 19.50
C ILE A 171 1.62 -0.67 18.52
N ASP A 172 2.11 -1.75 17.92
CA ASP A 172 3.03 -1.69 16.77
C ASP A 172 2.35 -2.24 15.52
N ILE A 173 2.44 -1.51 14.41
CA ILE A 173 1.72 -1.85 13.17
C ILE A 173 2.71 -2.39 12.15
N TYR A 174 2.55 -3.66 11.77
CA TYR A 174 3.39 -4.22 10.72
C TYR A 174 3.08 -3.54 9.37
N MET A 175 4.13 -3.05 8.71
CA MET A 175 4.10 -2.39 7.40
C MET A 175 5.04 -3.13 6.44
N PRO A 176 4.65 -3.42 5.18
CA PRO A 176 5.50 -4.09 4.19
C PRO A 176 6.80 -3.38 3.76
N SER A 177 7.12 -2.20 4.30
CA SER A 177 8.36 -1.49 3.97
C SER A 177 8.70 -0.43 5.03
N GLU A 178 10.00 -0.23 5.26
CA GLU A 178 10.50 0.83 6.15
C GLU A 178 10.01 2.22 5.73
N ALA A 179 9.93 2.46 4.42
CA ALA A 179 9.37 3.70 3.87
C ALA A 179 7.89 3.93 4.26
N GLN A 180 7.11 2.88 4.57
CA GLN A 180 5.78 3.02 5.16
C GLN A 180 5.86 3.32 6.67
N CYS A 181 6.77 2.70 7.41
CA CYS A 181 7.04 3.04 8.82
C CYS A 181 7.43 4.51 8.96
N ASN A 182 8.35 5.01 8.14
CA ASN A 182 8.85 6.39 8.18
C ASN A 182 7.76 7.41 7.80
N ARG A 183 6.75 7.01 6.99
CA ARG A 183 5.55 7.84 6.72
C ARG A 183 4.49 7.75 7.83
N TRP A 184 4.53 6.71 8.66
CA TRP A 184 3.65 6.54 9.82
C TRP A 184 4.20 7.25 11.06
N GLY A 185 5.50 7.10 11.35
CA GLY A 185 6.14 7.65 12.54
C GLY A 185 5.58 7.04 13.85
N SER A 186 5.68 7.78 14.96
CA SER A 186 4.88 7.48 16.16
C SER A 186 3.77 8.53 16.30
N ARG A 187 2.54 8.09 16.58
CA ARG A 187 1.37 8.96 16.71
C ARG A 187 0.34 8.41 17.68
N ASN A 188 -0.37 9.30 18.36
CA ASN A 188 -1.53 8.91 19.19
C ASN A 188 -2.78 8.87 18.31
N ILE A 189 -3.50 7.74 18.32
CA ILE A 189 -4.71 7.49 17.52
C ILE A 189 -5.82 6.88 18.38
N THR A 190 -7.05 6.90 17.87
CA THR A 190 -8.18 6.17 18.47
C THR A 190 -8.52 4.97 17.60
N ILE A 191 -8.25 3.78 18.11
CA ILE A 191 -8.60 2.51 17.47
C ILE A 191 -9.96 2.00 17.95
N GLN A 192 -10.60 1.17 17.14
CA GLN A 192 -11.89 0.56 17.46
C GLN A 192 -11.74 -0.95 17.58
N ILE A 193 -12.01 -1.49 18.77
CA ILE A 193 -12.02 -2.91 19.07
C ILE A 193 -13.32 -3.51 18.52
N LEU A 194 -13.21 -4.58 17.74
CA LEU A 194 -14.32 -5.19 17.03
C LEU A 194 -14.77 -6.52 17.66
N LYS A 195 -16.04 -6.88 17.42
CA LYS A 195 -16.68 -8.17 17.72
C LYS A 195 -17.22 -8.76 16.42
#